data_AF-A0A1T4N4A8-F1
#
_entry.id   AF-A0A1T4N4A8-F1
#
_cell.length_a   1.000
_cell.length_b   1.000
_cell.length_c   1.000
_cell.angle_alpha   90.00
_cell.angle_beta   90.00
_cell.angle_gamma   90.00
#
_symmetry.space_group_name_H-M   'P 1'
#
loop_
_entity.id
_entity.type
_entity.pdbx_description
1 polymer ?
#
loop_
_entity_poly.entity_id
_entity_poly.type
_entity_poly.pdbx_seq_one_letter_code
_entity_poly.pdbx_strand_id
1 'polypeptide(L)'
;MGEIKTNKIEYVDVVSKPVGITYEKVQVLGIYCWQYEKNEKRAAFFLPRLSFNTNTDYLKKLYPSISTDKDLKGKGIFTSLWKIEKFYNKVSILHPEEVLYNDFATLSAFKAWVETDPNLNEKKQKNEEEFLQVYALTDEARFAKYKCTEVQNSAATAYYSLKEILESEDMLESRA
;
A
#
# COMPACT_ATOMS: atom_id res chain seq x y z
N MET A 1 -28.96 27.39 -11.80
CA MET A 1 -28.57 26.07 -12.36
C MET A 1 -27.34 25.61 -11.61
N GLY A 2 -27.48 24.66 -10.69
CA GLY A 2 -26.34 24.13 -9.95
C GLY A 2 -25.53 23.23 -10.88
N GLU A 3 -24.24 23.52 -11.02
CA GLU A 3 -23.32 22.62 -11.70
C GLU A 3 -23.33 21.27 -11.00
N ILE A 4 -23.70 20.22 -11.74
CA ILE A 4 -23.43 18.85 -11.34
C ILE A 4 -21.91 18.74 -11.37
N LYS A 5 -21.25 18.85 -10.22
CA LYS A 5 -19.87 18.37 -10.05
C LYS A 5 -19.92 16.88 -10.34
N THR A 6 -19.70 16.51 -11.59
CA THR A 6 -19.33 15.14 -11.96
C THR A 6 -18.20 14.76 -11.02
N ASN A 7 -18.42 13.78 -10.15
CA ASN A 7 -17.37 13.16 -9.35
C ASN A 7 -16.40 12.50 -10.32
N LYS A 8 -15.51 13.30 -10.90
CA LYS A 8 -14.55 12.87 -11.89
C LYS A 8 -13.57 11.98 -11.15
N ILE A 9 -13.61 10.68 -11.45
CA ILE A 9 -12.66 9.72 -10.91
C ILE A 9 -11.31 10.07 -11.55
N GLU A 10 -10.36 10.48 -10.73
CA GLU A 10 -8.99 10.71 -11.18
C GLU A 10 -8.24 9.37 -11.19
N TYR A 11 -7.57 9.11 -12.31
CA TYR A 11 -6.69 7.95 -12.49
C TYR A 11 -5.25 8.41 -12.40
N VAL A 12 -4.45 7.65 -11.66
CA VAL A 12 -2.99 7.81 -11.55
C VAL A 12 -2.34 6.47 -11.85
N ASP A 13 -1.06 6.47 -12.18
CA ASP A 13 -0.37 5.20 -12.44
C ASP A 13 -0.07 4.49 -11.12
N VAL A 14 0.50 5.21 -10.16
CA VAL A 14 1.04 4.66 -8.93
C VAL A 14 0.48 5.40 -7.72
N VAL A 15 -0.06 4.66 -6.75
CA VAL A 15 -0.34 5.17 -5.40
C VAL A 15 0.72 4.66 -4.44
N SER A 16 1.27 5.56 -3.63
CA SER A 16 2.27 5.24 -2.63
C SER A 16 1.79 5.58 -1.23
N LYS A 17 1.87 4.59 -0.34
CA LYS A 17 1.39 4.71 1.05
C LYS A 17 2.41 4.17 2.04
N PRO A 18 2.45 4.73 3.27
CA PRO A 18 3.36 4.26 4.29
C PRO A 18 2.88 2.91 4.83
N VAL A 19 3.73 1.90 4.72
CA VAL A 19 3.42 0.54 5.24
C VAL A 19 3.95 0.34 6.66
N GLY A 20 5.02 1.04 7.06
CA GLY A 20 5.57 0.91 8.41
C GLY A 20 5.89 -0.54 8.77
N ILE A 21 5.43 -0.99 9.95
CA ILE A 21 5.57 -2.39 10.41
C ILE A 21 4.63 -3.37 9.69
N THR A 22 3.65 -2.89 8.93
CA THR A 22 2.66 -3.75 8.26
C THR A 22 3.20 -4.34 6.95
N TYR A 23 4.42 -4.01 6.54
CA TYR A 23 4.93 -4.44 5.25
C TYR A 23 5.01 -5.97 5.10
N GLU A 24 5.49 -6.69 6.11
CA GLU A 24 5.51 -8.15 6.09
C GLU A 24 4.10 -8.72 5.93
N LYS A 25 3.12 -8.12 6.60
CA LYS A 25 1.71 -8.47 6.50
C LYS A 25 1.17 -8.24 5.08
N VAL A 26 1.59 -7.17 4.41
CA VAL A 26 1.27 -6.95 2.98
C VAL A 26 1.81 -8.08 2.12
N GLN A 27 3.07 -8.48 2.34
CA GLN A 27 3.71 -9.54 1.57
C GLN A 27 3.03 -10.92 1.80
N VAL A 28 2.61 -11.20 3.03
CA VAL A 28 1.97 -12.48 3.38
C VAL A 28 0.52 -12.55 2.94
N LEU A 29 -0.24 -11.46 3.14
CA LEU A 29 -1.68 -11.46 2.87
C LEU A 29 -2.03 -11.07 1.42
N GLY A 30 -1.08 -10.50 0.67
CA GLY A 30 -1.32 -10.03 -0.70
C GLY A 30 -2.31 -8.87 -0.78
N ILE A 31 -2.54 -8.17 0.33
CA ILE A 31 -3.40 -6.99 0.39
C ILE A 31 -2.73 -5.90 1.22
N TYR A 32 -3.13 -4.65 0.96
CA TYR A 32 -2.87 -3.55 1.87
C TYR A 32 -4.18 -2.87 2.25
N CYS A 33 -4.38 -2.67 3.55
CA CYS A 33 -5.53 -1.95 4.07
C CYS A 33 -5.12 -0.56 4.55
N TRP A 34 -5.91 0.45 4.20
CA TRP A 34 -5.72 1.83 4.62
C TRP A 34 -7.02 2.42 5.14
N GLN A 35 -6.96 3.46 5.96
CA GLN A 35 -8.15 4.20 6.39
C GLN A 35 -8.95 4.68 5.17
N TYR A 36 -10.28 4.65 5.26
CA TYR A 36 -11.12 5.15 4.17
C TYR A 36 -10.94 6.65 3.96
N GLU A 37 -10.62 7.03 2.72
CA GLU A 37 -10.52 8.42 2.29
C GLU A 37 -11.47 8.67 1.11
N LYS A 38 -12.32 9.70 1.22
CA LYS A 38 -13.36 10.00 0.21
C LYS A 38 -12.79 10.32 -1.18
N ASN A 39 -11.59 10.88 -1.23
CA ASN A 39 -10.96 11.42 -2.44
C ASN A 39 -9.79 10.56 -2.93
N GLU A 40 -9.78 9.26 -2.61
CA GLU A 40 -8.75 8.35 -3.10
C GLU A 40 -8.86 8.16 -4.62
N LYS A 41 -7.72 8.29 -5.30
CA LYS A 41 -7.64 8.15 -6.76
C LYS A 41 -7.47 6.68 -7.12
N ARG A 42 -7.97 6.28 -8.28
CA ARG A 42 -7.70 4.92 -8.78
C ARG A 42 -6.27 4.85 -9.29
N ALA A 43 -5.55 3.80 -8.90
CA ALA A 43 -4.19 3.54 -9.32
C ALA A 43 -4.05 2.14 -9.92
N ALA A 44 -3.13 1.98 -10.87
CA ALA A 44 -2.78 0.68 -11.43
C ALA A 44 -1.75 -0.06 -10.58
N PHE A 45 -0.89 0.67 -9.87
CA PHE A 45 0.18 0.12 -9.07
C PHE A 45 0.22 0.68 -7.66
N PHE A 46 0.66 -0.17 -6.73
CA PHE A 46 0.91 0.16 -5.33
C PHE A 46 2.41 0.20 -5.05
N LEU A 47 2.87 1.31 -4.48
CA LEU A 47 4.27 1.54 -4.13
C LEU A 47 4.41 1.65 -2.60
N PRO A 48 4.70 0.54 -1.90
CA PRO A 48 4.87 0.53 -0.46
C PRO A 48 6.05 1.41 -0.02
N ARG A 49 5.79 2.34 0.89
CA ARG A 49 6.81 3.23 1.45
C ARG A 49 7.24 2.76 2.84
N LEU A 50 8.40 2.11 2.93
CA LEU A 50 8.94 1.60 4.19
C LEU A 50 9.68 2.73 4.92
N SER A 51 9.33 2.99 6.18
CA SER A 51 10.16 3.85 7.03
C SER A 51 11.52 3.19 7.24
N PHE A 52 12.62 3.87 6.88
CA PHE A 52 13.96 3.34 7.12
C PHE A 52 14.17 3.02 8.61
N ASN A 53 13.76 3.93 9.49
CA ASN A 53 13.93 3.80 10.94
C ASN A 53 13.22 2.57 11.51
N THR A 54 12.04 2.26 10.99
CA THR A 54 11.21 1.16 11.50
C THR A 54 11.56 -0.18 10.85
N ASN A 55 12.11 -0.17 9.63
CA ASN A 55 12.36 -1.36 8.83
C ASN A 55 13.84 -1.62 8.58
N THR A 56 14.74 -1.04 9.40
CA THR A 56 16.18 -1.08 9.16
C THR A 56 16.71 -2.51 8.97
N ASP A 57 16.31 -3.46 9.81
CA ASP A 57 16.83 -4.84 9.74
C ASP A 57 16.34 -5.58 8.49
N TYR A 58 15.07 -5.41 8.13
CA TYR A 58 14.52 -5.94 6.88
C TYR A 58 15.27 -5.37 5.68
N LEU A 59 15.44 -4.05 5.64
CA LEU A 59 16.11 -3.35 4.55
C LEU A 59 17.58 -3.74 4.42
N LYS A 60 18.29 -3.97 5.53
CA LYS A 60 19.68 -4.46 5.52
C LYS A 60 19.80 -5.88 4.98
N LYS A 61 18.83 -6.75 5.26
CA LYS A 61 18.79 -8.10 4.68
C LYS A 61 18.55 -8.04 3.17
N LEU A 62 17.68 -7.15 2.72
CA LEU A 62 17.33 -7.01 1.30
C LEU A 62 18.42 -6.29 0.49
N TYR A 63 19.01 -5.23 1.06
CA TYR A 63 20.07 -4.42 0.47
C TYR A 63 21.21 -4.24 1.47
N PRO A 64 22.20 -5.16 1.52
CA PRO A 64 23.29 -5.10 2.49
C PRO A 64 24.10 -3.79 2.48
N SER A 65 24.18 -3.12 1.32
CA SER A 65 24.85 -1.82 1.17
C SER A 65 24.12 -0.64 1.84
N ILE A 66 22.88 -0.82 2.30
CA ILE A 66 22.07 0.26 2.90
C ILE A 66 22.58 0.69 4.28
N SER A 67 23.37 -0.15 4.97
CA SER A 67 23.79 0.09 6.35
C SER A 67 24.76 1.26 6.53
N THR A 68 25.38 1.73 5.46
CA THR A 68 26.42 2.78 5.50
C THR A 68 25.86 4.19 5.33
N ASP A 69 24.57 4.34 5.02
CA ASP A 69 24.02 5.61 4.59
C ASP A 69 23.26 6.33 5.72
N LYS A 70 23.93 7.30 6.36
CA LYS A 70 23.33 8.11 7.44
C LYS A 70 22.18 9.00 6.93
N ASP A 71 22.14 9.27 5.63
CA ASP A 71 21.19 10.19 5.01
C ASP A 71 19.81 9.55 4.74
N LEU A 72 19.66 8.26 5.04
CA LEU A 72 18.39 7.53 4.95
C LEU A 72 17.53 7.65 6.20
N LYS A 73 18.07 8.17 7.31
CA LYS A 73 17.28 8.39 8.53
C LYS A 73 16.12 9.34 8.25
N GLY A 74 14.91 8.89 8.58
CA GLY A 74 13.66 9.61 8.35
C GLY A 74 13.09 9.46 6.95
N LYS A 75 13.79 8.80 6.00
CA LYS A 75 13.32 8.61 4.62
C LYS A 75 12.40 7.41 4.49
N GLY A 76 11.53 7.49 3.48
CA GLY A 76 10.75 6.37 2.98
C GLY A 76 11.55 5.63 1.93
N ILE A 77 11.66 4.31 2.05
CA ILE A 77 12.40 3.44 1.14
C ILE A 77 11.40 2.65 0.31
N PHE A 78 11.61 2.65 -1.00
CA PHE A 78 10.84 1.87 -1.96
C PHE A 78 11.70 0.68 -2.38
N THR A 79 11.13 -0.52 -2.25
CA THR A 79 11.84 -1.78 -2.53
C THR A 79 11.18 -2.59 -3.64
N SER A 80 9.89 -2.36 -3.86
CA SER A 80 9.12 -3.00 -4.91
C SER A 80 7.96 -2.15 -5.37
N LEU A 81 7.42 -2.49 -6.53
CA LEU A 81 6.17 -2.02 -7.10
C LEU A 81 5.24 -3.23 -7.23
N TRP A 82 3.97 -3.06 -6.84
CA TRP A 82 2.96 -4.12 -6.93
C TRP A 82 1.88 -3.71 -7.90
N LYS A 83 1.36 -4.65 -8.69
CA LYS A 83 0.14 -4.41 -9.47
C LYS A 83 -1.07 -4.46 -8.55
N ILE A 84 -1.96 -3.49 -8.69
CA ILE A 84 -3.27 -3.51 -8.03
C ILE A 84 -4.22 -4.29 -8.94
N GLU A 85 -4.54 -5.51 -8.57
CA GLU A 85 -5.50 -6.33 -9.32
C GLU A 85 -6.93 -5.84 -9.07
N LYS A 86 -7.25 -5.54 -7.81
CA LYS A 86 -8.55 -5.00 -7.42
C LYS A 86 -8.40 -3.94 -6.34
N PHE A 87 -9.31 -2.99 -6.37
CA PHE A 87 -9.43 -1.95 -5.35
C PHE A 87 -10.86 -1.90 -4.83
N TYR A 88 -11.00 -2.05 -3.52
CA TYR A 88 -12.27 -1.96 -2.82
C TYR A 88 -12.26 -0.71 -1.96
N ASN A 89 -13.17 0.21 -2.28
CA ASN A 89 -13.34 1.41 -1.49
C ASN A 89 -14.41 1.17 -0.44
N LYS A 90 -14.13 1.55 0.82
CA LYS A 90 -15.08 1.53 1.93
C LYS A 90 -15.59 0.11 2.29
N VAL A 91 -14.69 -0.74 2.75
CA VAL A 91 -14.98 -2.06 3.33
C VAL A 91 -15.14 -1.93 4.84
N SER A 92 -16.26 -2.41 5.38
CA SER A 92 -16.55 -2.44 6.82
C SER A 92 -15.69 -3.49 7.54
N ILE A 93 -15.22 -3.18 8.76
CA ILE A 93 -14.57 -4.18 9.61
C ILE A 93 -15.56 -5.13 10.30
N LEU A 94 -16.85 -4.76 10.38
CA LEU A 94 -17.92 -5.57 10.96
C LEU A 94 -18.60 -6.46 9.91
N HIS A 95 -18.81 -5.93 8.70
CA HIS A 95 -19.56 -6.57 7.61
C HIS A 95 -18.79 -6.52 6.27
N PRO A 96 -17.56 -7.05 6.19
CA PRO A 96 -16.76 -7.01 4.97
C PRO A 96 -17.39 -7.78 3.79
N GLU A 97 -18.26 -8.74 4.06
CA GLU A 97 -18.97 -9.55 3.06
C GLU A 97 -19.85 -8.69 2.16
N GLU A 98 -20.40 -7.57 2.64
CA GLU A 98 -21.24 -6.68 1.83
C GLU A 98 -20.51 -6.18 0.56
N VAL A 99 -19.19 -6.05 0.64
CA VAL A 99 -18.34 -5.59 -0.47
C VAL A 99 -17.55 -6.74 -1.09
N LEU A 100 -17.07 -7.69 -0.28
CA LEU A 100 -16.10 -8.71 -0.68
C LEU A 100 -16.70 -10.10 -0.95
N TYR A 101 -18.03 -10.26 -0.96
CA TYR A 101 -18.69 -11.58 -1.08
C TYR A 101 -18.23 -12.45 -2.27
N ASN A 102 -17.85 -11.85 -3.40
CA ASN A 102 -17.38 -12.57 -4.59
C ASN A 102 -15.85 -12.70 -4.67
N ASP A 103 -15.11 -12.18 -3.69
CA ASP A 103 -13.65 -12.27 -3.63
C ASP A 103 -13.22 -12.91 -2.31
N PHE A 104 -13.33 -14.23 -2.26
CA PHE A 104 -13.03 -15.01 -1.05
C PHE A 104 -11.57 -14.88 -0.60
N ALA A 105 -10.63 -14.72 -1.54
CA ALA A 105 -9.23 -14.54 -1.22
C ALA A 105 -9.00 -13.20 -0.50
N THR A 106 -9.51 -12.11 -1.08
CA THR A 106 -9.41 -10.77 -0.46
C THR A 106 -10.19 -10.69 0.84
N LEU A 107 -11.38 -11.30 0.92
CA LEU A 107 -12.17 -11.36 2.17
C LEU A 107 -11.43 -12.07 3.29
N SER A 108 -10.81 -13.23 3.00
CA SER A 108 -10.06 -14.00 3.99
C SER A 108 -8.83 -13.23 4.47
N ALA A 109 -8.07 -12.65 3.53
CA ALA A 109 -6.94 -11.79 3.83
C ALA A 109 -7.35 -10.55 4.65
N PHE A 110 -8.48 -9.93 4.33
CA PHE A 110 -9.02 -8.78 5.06
C PHE A 110 -9.40 -9.13 6.50
N LYS A 111 -10.07 -10.27 6.72
CA LYS A 111 -10.41 -10.75 8.07
C LYS A 111 -9.14 -11.00 8.90
N ALA A 112 -8.17 -11.69 8.33
CA ALA A 112 -6.86 -11.89 8.96
C ALA A 112 -6.17 -10.55 9.24
N TRP A 113 -6.33 -9.56 8.35
CA TRP A 113 -5.81 -8.23 8.57
C TRP A 113 -6.44 -7.57 9.80
N VAL A 114 -7.76 -7.55 9.90
CA VAL A 114 -8.48 -6.94 11.04
C VAL A 114 -8.15 -7.66 12.35
N GLU A 115 -8.10 -8.99 12.36
CA GLU A 115 -7.84 -9.77 13.57
C GLU A 115 -6.43 -9.57 14.14
N THR A 116 -5.44 -9.38 13.28
CA THR A 116 -4.03 -9.21 13.68
C THR A 116 -3.61 -7.76 13.89
N ASP A 117 -4.48 -6.79 13.56
CA ASP A 117 -4.27 -5.39 13.93
C ASP A 117 -4.95 -5.12 15.29
N PRO A 118 -4.19 -4.81 16.36
CA PRO A 118 -4.77 -4.66 17.70
C PRO A 118 -5.87 -3.58 17.77
N ASN A 119 -5.70 -2.47 17.04
CA ASN A 119 -6.64 -1.36 17.08
C ASN A 119 -7.95 -1.72 16.36
N LEU A 120 -7.84 -2.34 15.18
CA LEU A 120 -9.02 -2.76 14.43
C LEU A 120 -9.76 -3.90 15.13
N ASN A 121 -9.03 -4.87 15.71
CA ASN A 121 -9.61 -5.97 16.45
C ASN A 121 -10.34 -5.47 17.72
N GLU A 122 -9.76 -4.53 18.45
CA GLU A 122 -10.42 -3.91 19.62
C GLU A 122 -11.73 -3.22 19.22
N LYS A 123 -11.72 -2.41 18.15
CA LYS A 123 -12.94 -1.76 17.63
C LYS A 123 -13.99 -2.79 17.21
N LYS A 124 -13.59 -3.83 16.49
CA LYS A 124 -14.48 -4.93 16.09
C LYS A 124 -15.13 -5.61 17.31
N GLN A 125 -14.36 -5.90 18.36
CA GLN A 125 -14.88 -6.51 19.60
C GLN A 125 -15.86 -5.60 20.35
N LYS A 126 -15.67 -4.27 20.27
CA LYS A 126 -16.59 -3.27 20.81
C LYS A 126 -17.78 -2.97 19.89
N ASN A 127 -17.87 -3.64 18.74
CA ASN A 127 -18.88 -3.39 17.72
C ASN A 127 -18.86 -1.92 17.23
N GLU A 128 -17.67 -1.34 17.15
CA GLU A 128 -17.41 0.00 16.60
C GLU A 128 -17.09 -0.13 15.11
N GLU A 129 -17.89 0.52 14.27
CA GLU A 129 -17.71 0.48 12.82
C GLU A 129 -16.52 1.33 12.37
N GLU A 130 -15.72 0.77 11.48
CA GLU A 130 -14.63 1.47 10.78
C GLU A 130 -14.57 0.98 9.34
N PHE A 131 -14.33 1.92 8.43
CA PHE A 131 -14.24 1.62 7.01
C PHE A 131 -12.80 1.74 6.54
N LEU A 132 -12.37 0.75 5.77
CA LEU A 132 -11.05 0.69 5.17
C LEU A 132 -11.14 0.68 3.64
N GLN A 133 -10.05 1.06 3.02
CA GLN A 133 -9.77 0.77 1.62
C GLN A 133 -8.90 -0.47 1.56
N VAL A 134 -9.16 -1.32 0.56
CA VAL A 134 -8.39 -2.56 0.36
C VAL A 134 -7.81 -2.56 -1.04
N TYR A 135 -6.49 -2.64 -1.10
CA TYR A 135 -5.72 -2.85 -2.32
C TYR A 135 -5.38 -4.33 -2.39
N ALA A 136 -5.97 -5.07 -3.33
CA ALA A 136 -5.60 -6.45 -3.61
C ALA A 136 -4.42 -6.45 -4.59
N LEU A 137 -3.30 -7.00 -4.15
CA LEU A 137 -2.01 -6.85 -4.81
C LEU A 137 -1.57 -8.16 -5.47
N THR A 138 -0.98 -8.04 -6.65
CA THR A 138 -0.33 -9.14 -7.38
C THR A 138 0.99 -8.65 -7.96
N ASP A 139 1.77 -9.57 -8.51
CA ASP A 139 2.94 -9.30 -9.35
C ASP A 139 3.93 -8.31 -8.69
N GLU A 140 4.54 -8.71 -7.55
CA GLU A 140 5.60 -7.93 -6.92
C GLU A 140 6.82 -7.83 -7.86
N ALA A 141 7.11 -6.63 -8.34
CA ALA A 141 8.33 -6.29 -9.05
C ALA A 141 9.32 -5.63 -8.09
N ARG A 142 10.40 -6.32 -7.72
CA ARG A 142 11.44 -5.78 -6.83
C ARG A 142 12.45 -4.95 -7.60
N PHE A 143 12.83 -3.80 -7.03
CA PHE A 143 13.87 -2.97 -7.63
C PHE A 143 15.26 -3.54 -7.34
N ALA A 144 16.11 -3.59 -8.37
CA ALA A 144 17.51 -3.99 -8.22
C ALA A 144 18.28 -3.09 -7.25
N LYS A 145 17.94 -1.80 -7.24
CA LYS A 145 18.40 -0.81 -6.25
C LYS A 145 17.18 -0.17 -5.60
N TYR A 146 17.21 -0.01 -4.29
CA TYR A 146 16.15 0.72 -3.59
C TYR A 146 16.10 2.17 -4.06
N LYS A 147 14.91 2.75 -4.05
CA LYS A 147 14.68 4.20 -4.20
C LYS A 147 14.29 4.78 -2.85
N CYS A 148 14.41 6.10 -2.69
CA CYS A 148 14.00 6.76 -1.45
C CYS A 148 13.32 8.10 -1.70
N THR A 149 12.54 8.56 -0.71
CA THR A 149 11.99 9.91 -0.71
C THR A 149 13.09 10.96 -0.61
N GLU A 150 12.94 12.10 -1.30
CA GLU A 150 13.92 13.20 -1.22
C GLU A 150 13.99 13.82 0.19
N VAL A 151 12.81 14.00 0.80
CA VAL A 151 12.64 14.58 2.14
C VAL A 151 12.33 13.47 3.16
N GLN A 152 11.36 13.68 4.04
CA GLN A 152 10.95 12.71 5.03
C GLN A 152 9.83 11.77 4.53
N ASN A 153 9.79 10.60 5.13
CA ASN A 153 8.70 9.65 5.00
C ASN A 153 7.40 10.27 5.52
N SER A 154 6.59 10.79 4.60
CA SER A 154 5.27 11.33 4.94
C SER A 154 4.38 10.24 5.52
N ALA A 155 3.39 10.61 6.34
CA ALA A 155 2.27 9.72 6.68
C ALA A 155 1.16 9.76 5.62
N ALA A 156 1.21 10.72 4.69
CA ALA A 156 0.17 10.94 3.69
C ALA A 156 0.37 10.07 2.44
N THR A 157 -0.75 9.80 1.76
CA THR A 157 -0.79 9.22 0.42
C THR A 157 -0.04 10.12 -0.57
N ALA A 158 0.80 9.52 -1.41
CA ALA A 158 1.46 10.19 -2.54
C ALA A 158 1.07 9.48 -3.84
N TYR A 159 1.08 10.21 -4.95
CA TYR A 159 0.76 9.71 -6.27
C TYR A 159 1.88 10.06 -7.24
N TYR A 160 2.21 9.13 -8.13
CA TYR A 160 3.27 9.27 -9.11
C TYR A 160 2.80 8.77 -10.48
N SER A 161 3.39 9.29 -11.54
CA SER A 161 3.38 8.58 -12.83
C SER A 161 4.33 7.39 -12.79
N LEU A 162 4.08 6.36 -13.60
CA LEU A 162 4.94 5.18 -13.66
C LEU A 162 6.36 5.55 -14.11
N LYS A 163 6.48 6.57 -14.96
CA LYS A 163 7.78 7.08 -15.47
C LYS A 163 8.66 7.70 -14.40
N GLU A 164 8.07 8.27 -13.34
CA GLU A 164 8.85 8.74 -12.18
C GLU A 164 9.44 7.59 -11.39
N ILE A 165 8.83 6.40 -11.47
CA ILE A 165 9.25 5.20 -10.74
C ILE A 165 10.18 4.31 -11.56
N LEU A 166 10.01 4.20 -12.88
CA LEU A 166 10.87 3.40 -13.75
C LEU A 166 11.93 4.31 -14.40
N GLU A 167 13.20 4.16 -13.99
CA GLU A 167 14.33 4.93 -14.57
C GLU A 167 14.71 4.48 -15.99
N SER A 168 14.29 3.28 -16.39
CA SER A 168 14.35 2.75 -17.75
C SER A 168 13.22 1.74 -17.95
N GLU A 169 12.80 1.53 -19.21
CA GLU A 169 11.78 0.53 -19.59
C GLU A 169 12.22 -0.91 -19.22
N ASP A 170 13.51 -1.14 -18.98
CA ASP A 170 14.13 -2.43 -18.62
C ASP A 170 14.10 -2.77 -17.12
N MET A 171 13.50 -1.93 -16.26
CA MET A 171 13.39 -2.20 -14.81
C MET A 171 12.27 -3.21 -14.43
N LEU A 172 11.78 -3.96 -15.42
CA LEU A 172 10.88 -5.12 -15.27
C LEU A 172 11.48 -6.39 -15.91
N GLU A 173 12.78 -6.63 -15.78
CA GLU A 173 13.31 -8.00 -15.89
C GLU A 173 13.02 -8.73 -14.56
N SER A 174 12.27 -9.81 -14.43
CA SER A 174 11.77 -10.80 -15.38
C SER A 174 10.63 -11.57 -14.70
N ARG A 175 9.52 -11.80 -15.43
CA ARG A 175 8.66 -13.01 -15.42
C ARG A 175 7.43 -12.76 -16.30
N ALA A 176 7.68 -12.79 -17.61
CA ALA A 176 6.78 -13.52 -18.50
C ALA A 176 6.91 -15.02 -18.21
#